data_AF-A0A0C1IK88-F1
#
_entry.id   AF-A0A0C1IK88-F1
#
_cell.length_a   1.000
_cell.length_b   1.000
_cell.length_c   1.000
_cell.angle_alpha   90.00
_cell.angle_beta   90.00
_cell.angle_gamma   90.00
#
_symmetry.space_group_name_H-M   'P 1'
#
loop_
_entity.id
_entity.type
_entity.pdbx_description
1 polymer ?
#
loop_
_entity_poly.entity_id
_entity_poly.type
_entity_poly.pdbx_seq_one_letter_code
_entity_poly.pdbx_strand_id
1 'polypeptide(L)'
;MEAIKSTAEDLLDHAGNLLESYYKLTVVNATEKATKAASAGFVALAVAFFGLIIFFFLGIGLAWWIGETMQNMKAGFFIVGGAYALILMIFILLRKQMVFPMIRNTIIRNVYD
;
A
#
# COMPACT_ATOMS: atom_id res chain seq x y z
N MET A 1 36.29 -0.07 -49.71
CA MET A 1 34.82 -0.01 -49.55
C MET A 1 34.32 -1.06 -48.56
N GLU A 2 34.87 -2.27 -48.51
CA GLU A 2 34.47 -3.31 -47.55
C GLU A 2 34.63 -2.93 -46.07
N ALA A 3 35.73 -2.28 -45.68
CA ALA A 3 35.98 -1.92 -44.28
C ALA A 3 34.96 -0.94 -43.68
N ILE A 4 34.41 -0.02 -44.49
CA ILE A 4 33.39 0.94 -44.01
C ILE A 4 32.04 0.25 -43.88
N LYS A 5 31.75 -0.74 -44.73
CA LYS A 5 30.53 -1.54 -44.64
C LYS A 5 30.54 -2.43 -43.39
N SER A 6 31.67 -3.09 -43.08
CA SER A 6 31.76 -3.95 -41.89
C SER A 6 31.64 -3.17 -40.58
N THR A 7 32.26 -1.99 -40.48
CA THR A 7 32.13 -1.15 -39.27
C THR A 7 30.72 -0.58 -39.12
N ALA A 8 30.05 -0.23 -40.22
CA ALA A 8 28.65 0.20 -40.17
C ALA A 8 27.72 -0.94 -39.72
N GLU A 9 28.01 -2.17 -40.14
CA GLU A 9 27.27 -3.37 -39.76
C GLU A 9 27.48 -3.72 -38.27
N ASP A 10 28.73 -3.65 -37.78
CA ASP A 10 29.05 -3.83 -36.34
C ASP A 10 28.36 -2.79 -35.44
N LEU A 11 28.30 -1.53 -35.88
CA LEU A 11 27.65 -0.45 -35.14
C LEU A 11 26.13 -0.61 -35.10
N LEU A 12 25.53 -1.07 -36.20
CA LEU A 12 24.09 -1.39 -36.23
C LEU A 12 23.76 -2.57 -35.32
N ASP A 13 24.63 -3.59 -35.27
CA ASP A 13 24.47 -4.74 -34.38
C ASP A 13 24.60 -4.36 -32.90
N HIS A 14 25.55 -3.48 -32.56
CA HIS A 14 25.69 -2.95 -31.20
C HIS A 14 24.52 -2.05 -30.82
N ALA A 15 24.03 -1.20 -31.72
CA ALA A 15 22.86 -0.37 -31.49
C ALA A 15 21.58 -1.22 -31.30
N GLY A 16 21.43 -2.29 -32.09
CA GLY A 16 20.34 -3.26 -31.93
C GLY A 16 20.39 -3.96 -30.58
N ASN A 17 21.56 -4.45 -30.18
CA ASN A 17 21.76 -5.10 -28.86
C ASN A 17 21.53 -4.15 -27.68
N LEU A 18 21.89 -2.87 -27.81
CA LEU A 18 21.60 -1.85 -26.81
C LEU A 18 20.09 -1.63 -26.70
N LEU A 19 19.38 -1.41 -27.81
CA LEU A 19 17.93 -1.23 -27.82
C LEU A 19 17.19 -2.45 -27.23
N GLU A 20 17.63 -3.66 -27.58
CA GLU A 20 17.08 -4.89 -27.03
C GLU A 20 17.33 -4.99 -25.51
N SER A 21 18.52 -4.61 -25.06
CA SER A 21 18.86 -4.58 -23.63
C SER A 21 18.03 -3.54 -22.86
N TYR A 22 17.85 -2.34 -23.41
CA TYR A 22 17.00 -1.29 -22.82
C TYR A 22 15.52 -1.71 -22.77
N TYR A 23 15.03 -2.36 -23.83
CA TYR A 23 13.68 -2.89 -23.89
C TYR A 23 13.48 -3.97 -22.82
N LYS A 24 14.41 -4.93 -22.72
CA LYS A 24 14.39 -6.00 -21.72
C LYS A 24 14.45 -5.44 -20.30
N LEU A 25 15.31 -4.45 -20.04
CA LEU A 25 15.35 -3.75 -18.76
C LEU A 25 14.02 -3.06 -18.42
N THR A 26 13.41 -2.40 -19.41
CA THR A 26 12.13 -1.68 -19.21
C THR A 26 11.01 -2.65 -18.87
N VAL A 27 10.92 -3.78 -19.59
CA VAL A 27 9.91 -4.82 -19.34
C VAL A 27 10.12 -5.46 -17.96
N VAL A 28 11.36 -5.77 -17.59
CA VAL A 28 11.68 -6.35 -16.28
C VAL A 28 11.38 -5.36 -15.15
N ASN A 29 11.82 -4.10 -15.26
CA ASN A 29 11.54 -3.06 -14.26
C ASN A 29 10.04 -2.76 -14.12
N ALA A 30 9.30 -2.74 -15.24
CA ALA A 30 7.85 -2.55 -15.21
C ALA A 30 7.15 -3.73 -14.52
N THR A 31 7.58 -4.96 -14.82
CA THR A 31 7.04 -6.17 -14.19
C THR A 31 7.39 -6.22 -12.71
N GLU A 32 8.60 -5.82 -12.32
CA GLU A 32 9.02 -5.78 -10.92
C GLU A 32 8.26 -4.69 -10.14
N LYS A 33 8.13 -3.46 -10.66
CA LYS A 33 7.31 -2.41 -10.03
C LYS A 33 5.85 -2.84 -9.92
N ALA A 34 5.28 -3.46 -10.96
CA ALA A 34 3.91 -3.95 -10.94
C ALA A 34 3.71 -5.08 -9.92
N THR A 35 4.64 -6.03 -9.87
CA THR A 35 4.62 -7.15 -8.93
C THR A 35 4.78 -6.65 -7.50
N LYS A 36 5.71 -5.74 -7.25
CA LYS A 36 5.95 -5.15 -5.93
C LYS A 36 4.75 -4.33 -5.44
N ALA A 37 4.09 -3.58 -6.33
CA ALA A 37 2.87 -2.86 -6.02
C ALA A 37 1.69 -3.81 -5.74
N ALA A 38 1.53 -4.86 -6.55
CA ALA A 38 0.51 -5.88 -6.34
C ALA A 38 0.73 -6.66 -5.04
N SER A 39 1.95 -7.12 -4.78
CA SER A 39 2.32 -7.82 -3.54
C SER A 39 2.16 -6.92 -2.32
N ALA A 40 2.59 -5.65 -2.38
CA ALA A 40 2.39 -4.70 -1.29
C ALA A 40 0.89 -4.43 -1.03
N GLY A 41 0.09 -4.29 -2.10
CA GLY A 41 -1.37 -4.15 -1.99
C GLY A 41 -2.04 -5.37 -1.38
N PHE A 42 -1.63 -6.58 -1.79
CA PHE A 42 -2.13 -7.83 -1.22
C PHE A 42 -1.78 -7.99 0.25
N VAL A 43 -0.52 -7.73 0.63
CA VAL A 43 -0.08 -7.78 2.03
C VAL A 43 -0.81 -6.72 2.86
N ALA A 44 -0.93 -5.49 2.35
CA ALA A 44 -1.67 -4.43 3.04
C ALA A 44 -3.16 -4.80 3.23
N LEU A 45 -3.79 -5.37 2.21
CA LEU A 45 -5.19 -5.84 2.28
C LEU A 45 -5.34 -6.98 3.29
N ALA A 46 -4.44 -7.96 3.27
CA ALA A 46 -4.44 -9.05 4.23
C ALA A 46 -4.26 -8.54 5.67
N VAL A 47 -3.27 -7.67 5.90
CA VAL A 47 -3.03 -7.05 7.21
C VAL A 47 -4.23 -6.23 7.67
N ALA A 48 -4.85 -5.44 6.78
CA ALA A 48 -6.05 -4.68 7.10
C ALA A 48 -7.23 -5.60 7.44
N PHE A 49 -7.41 -6.70 6.71
CA PHE A 49 -8.48 -7.66 6.94
C PHE A 49 -8.31 -8.39 8.28
N PHE A 50 -7.14 -8.96 8.55
CA PHE A 50 -6.84 -9.59 9.83
C PHE A 50 -6.85 -8.58 10.99
N GLY A 51 -6.33 -7.38 10.76
CA GLY A 51 -6.37 -6.28 11.72
C GLY A 51 -7.79 -5.93 12.13
N LEU A 52 -8.70 -5.82 11.16
CA LEU A 52 -10.13 -5.55 11.42
C LEU A 52 -10.76 -6.65 12.26
N ILE A 53 -10.48 -7.92 11.96
CA ILE A 53 -10.99 -9.05 12.74
C ILE A 53 -10.49 -8.98 14.18
N ILE A 54 -9.18 -8.82 14.39
CA ILE A 54 -8.59 -8.73 15.73
C ILE A 54 -9.21 -7.55 16.51
N PHE A 55 -9.34 -6.40 15.85
CA PHE A 55 -9.91 -5.20 16.45
C PHE A 55 -11.38 -5.40 16.85
N PHE A 56 -12.15 -6.14 16.05
CA PHE A 56 -13.54 -6.49 16.35
C PHE A 56 -13.65 -7.38 17.58
N PHE A 57 -12.81 -8.42 17.68
CA PHE A 57 -12.75 -9.29 18.85
C PHE A 57 -12.32 -8.54 20.12
N LEU A 58 -11.34 -7.65 20.02
CA LEU A 58 -10.95 -6.77 21.12
C LEU A 58 -12.10 -5.88 21.58
N GLY A 59 -12.85 -5.31 20.64
CA GLY A 59 -14.03 -4.48 20.97
C GLY A 59 -15.10 -5.26 21.73
N ILE A 60 -15.40 -6.49 21.30
CA ILE A 60 -16.35 -7.36 22.00
C ILE A 60 -15.81 -7.73 23.39
N GLY A 61 -14.53 -8.08 23.50
CA GLY A 61 -13.90 -8.41 24.79
C GLY A 61 -13.94 -7.25 25.79
N LEU A 62 -13.63 -6.03 25.33
CA LEU A 62 -13.74 -4.82 26.14
C LEU A 62 -15.18 -4.52 26.56
N ALA A 63 -16.14 -4.68 25.64
CA ALA A 63 -17.55 -4.48 25.93
C ALA A 63 -18.06 -5.47 26.97
N TRP A 64 -17.60 -6.72 26.90
CA TRP A 64 -17.96 -7.74 27.87
C TRP A 64 -17.37 -7.45 29.26
N TRP A 65 -16.09 -7.09 29.32
CA TRP A 65 -15.42 -6.77 30.59
C TRP A 65 -16.04 -5.54 31.29
N ILE A 66 -16.33 -4.48 30.52
CA ILE A 66 -17.01 -3.29 31.03
C ILE A 66 -18.46 -3.60 31.42
N GLY A 67 -19.15 -4.41 30.61
CA GLY A 67 -20.53 -4.82 30.85
C GLY A 67 -20.70 -5.66 32.12
N GLU A 68 -19.75 -6.55 32.41
CA GLU A 68 -19.72 -7.37 33.62
C GLU A 68 -19.46 -6.51 34.87
N THR A 69 -18.51 -5.58 34.78
CA THR A 69 -18.19 -4.65 35.88
C THR A 69 -19.38 -3.75 36.23
N MET A 70 -20.20 -3.36 35.24
CA MET A 70 -21.40 -2.55 35.47
C MET A 70 -22.66 -3.39 35.77
N GLN A 71 -22.56 -4.71 35.90
CA GLN A 71 -23.69 -5.65 36.04
C GLN A 71 -24.77 -5.46 34.96
N ASN A 72 -24.42 -4.83 33.84
CA ASN A 72 -25.34 -4.46 32.78
C ASN A 72 -24.64 -4.49 31.42
N MET A 73 -24.82 -5.61 30.73
CA MET A 73 -24.24 -5.87 29.41
C MET A 73 -24.54 -4.75 28.40
N LYS A 74 -25.76 -4.19 28.44
CA LYS A 74 -26.21 -3.15 27.50
C LYS A 74 -25.39 -1.86 27.67
N ALA A 75 -25.05 -1.50 28.90
CA ALA A 75 -24.25 -0.33 29.19
C ALA A 75 -22.80 -0.51 28.69
N GLY A 76 -22.22 -1.71 28.84
CA GLY A 76 -20.88 -2.03 28.33
C GLY A 76 -20.75 -1.86 26.81
N PHE A 77 -21.70 -2.41 26.06
CA PHE A 77 -21.74 -2.23 24.60
C PHE A 77 -22.00 -0.77 24.19
N PHE A 78 -22.82 -0.03 24.94
CA PHE A 78 -23.09 1.38 24.63
C PHE A 78 -21.87 2.28 24.84
N ILE A 79 -21.10 2.05 25.92
CA ILE A 79 -19.86 2.78 26.22
C ILE A 79 -18.79 2.46 25.18
N VAL A 80 -18.57 1.18 24.87
CA VAL A 80 -17.55 0.77 23.88
C VAL A 80 -17.95 1.20 22.47
N GLY A 81 -19.23 1.08 22.10
CA GLY A 81 -19.75 1.60 20.84
C GLY A 81 -19.61 3.13 20.73
N GLY A 82 -19.91 3.86 21.80
CA GLY A 82 -19.70 5.31 21.87
C GLY A 82 -18.23 5.71 21.76
N ALA A 83 -17.34 4.98 22.43
CA ALA A 83 -15.89 5.18 22.32
C ALA A 83 -15.39 4.92 20.89
N TYR A 84 -15.86 3.86 20.23
CA TYR A 84 -15.51 3.61 18.83
C TYR A 84 -16.07 4.68 17.88
N ALA A 85 -17.29 5.18 18.13
CA ALA A 85 -17.85 6.29 17.35
C ALA A 85 -17.02 7.57 17.49
N LEU A 86 -16.53 7.88 18.71
CA LEU A 86 -15.61 8.98 18.95
C LEU A 86 -14.27 8.79 18.24
N ILE A 87 -13.67 7.59 18.31
CA ILE A 87 -12.44 7.26 17.60
C ILE A 87 -12.63 7.43 16.08
N LEU A 88 -13.75 6.95 15.53
CA LEU A 88 -14.09 7.14 14.11
C LEU A 88 -14.22 8.61 13.75
N MET A 89 -14.91 9.39 14.57
CA MET A 89 -15.08 10.83 14.35
C MET A 89 -13.73 11.56 14.36
N ILE A 90 -12.86 11.24 15.32
CA ILE A 90 -11.48 11.76 15.39
C ILE A 90 -10.71 11.36 14.12
N PHE A 91 -10.79 10.10 13.68
CA PHE A 91 -10.15 9.65 12.45
C PHE A 91 -10.63 10.40 11.21
N ILE A 92 -11.93 10.69 11.10
CA ILE A 92 -12.51 11.44 9.98
C ILE A 92 -12.04 12.90 9.99
N LEU A 93 -11.90 13.51 11.17
CA LEU A 93 -11.35 14.86 11.33
C LEU A 93 -9.84 14.89 10.99
N LEU A 94 -9.06 13.94 11.51
CA LEU A 94 -7.62 13.80 11.25
C LEU A 94 -7.32 13.42 9.80
N ARG A 95 -8.23 12.74 9.09
CA ARG A 95 -8.10 12.44 7.65
C ARG A 95 -7.74 13.69 6.86
N LYS A 96 -8.38 14.82 7.19
CA LYS A 96 -8.17 16.08 6.47
C LYS A 96 -6.78 16.67 6.71
N GLN A 97 -6.16 16.37 7.85
CA GLN A 97 -4.87 16.94 8.25
C GLN A 97 -3.67 16.01 8.00
N MET A 98 -3.83 14.68 8.13
CA MET A 98 -2.72 13.71 8.04
C MET A 98 -2.72 12.85 6.77
N VAL A 99 -3.87 12.40 6.29
CA VAL A 99 -3.93 11.43 5.17
C VAL A 99 -3.63 12.12 3.83
N PHE A 100 -4.12 13.35 3.64
CA PHE A 100 -3.89 14.12 2.42
C PHE A 100 -2.39 14.42 2.15
N PRO A 101 -1.60 14.93 3.11
CA PRO A 101 -0.17 15.19 2.86
C PRO A 101 0.67 13.90 2.76
N MET A 102 0.35 12.82 3.50
CA MET A 102 1.12 11.57 3.45
C MET A 102 1.01 10.89 2.08
N ILE A 103 -0.20 10.78 1.54
CA ILE A 103 -0.42 10.20 0.21
C ILE A 103 0.25 11.06 -0.87
N ARG A 104 0.11 12.39 -0.77
CA ARG A 104 0.74 13.31 -1.73
C ARG A 104 2.26 13.17 -1.74
N ASN A 105 2.88 13.07 -0.56
CA ASN A 105 4.34 12.98 -0.46
C ASN A 105 4.88 11.62 -0.94
N THR A 106 4.16 10.52 -0.70
CA THR A 106 4.55 9.18 -1.17
C THR A 106 4.40 9.03 -2.69
N ILE A 107 3.34 9.61 -3.29
CA ILE A 107 3.16 9.59 -4.75
C ILE A 107 4.23 10.44 -5.43
N ILE A 108 4.51 11.65 -4.91
CA ILE A 108 5.53 12.53 -5.51
C ILE A 108 6.92 11.88 -5.45
N ARG A 109 7.26 11.16 -4.38
CA ARG A 109 8.58 10.52 -4.26
C ARG A 109 8.76 9.32 -5.20
N ASN A 110 7.72 8.51 -5.42
CA ASN A 110 7.78 7.36 -6.35
C ASN A 110 7.76 7.74 -7.84
N VAL A 111 7.36 8.98 -8.17
CA VAL A 111 7.36 9.51 -9.54
C VAL A 111 8.69 10.19 -9.88
N TYR A 112 9.44 10.64 -8.88
CA TYR A 112 10.70 11.36 -9.06
C TYR A 112 11.96 10.48 -8.88
N ASP A 113 11.82 9.28 -8.31
CA ASP A 113 12.82 8.18 -8.29
C ASP A 113 12.54 7.12 -9.38
#